data_AF-A0A2A7MPW9-F1
#
_entry.id   AF-A0A2A7MPW9-F1
#
_cell.length_a   1.000
_cell.length_b   1.000
_cell.length_c   1.000
_cell.angle_alpha   90.00
_cell.angle_beta   90.00
_cell.angle_gamma   90.00
#
_symmetry.space_group_name_H-M   'P 1'
#
loop_
_entity.id
_entity.type
_entity.pdbx_description
1 polymer ?
#
loop_
_entity_poly.entity_id
_entity_poly.type
_entity_poly.pdbx_seq_one_letter_code
_entity_poly.pdbx_strand_id
1 'polypeptide(L)'
;MNGSDPLLAPFPLRIRLQHFWIRHRWVDLAVGVLVVAVWYAAASRCWFPEEQCRLPQALTAVSAESRRVVYQLAAAAAATMGGFALTSISILVNLLRTPLSTIDRLLPAEDKARVGEVFLGVLPWLLGVFIATLTCLTTDVNVPQGYVWMQLIAVGLTVAAIMSLARIVWVLRRLLSVSTN
;
A
#
# COMPACT_ATOMS: atom_id res chain seq x y z
N MET A 1 45.61 -26.01 -7.57
CA MET A 1 45.20 -24.97 -6.62
C MET A 1 43.69 -24.79 -6.77
N ASN A 2 42.90 -25.42 -5.89
CA ASN A 2 41.45 -25.26 -5.87
C ASN A 2 41.12 -24.02 -5.05
N GLY A 3 40.85 -22.91 -5.72
CA GLY A 3 40.26 -21.72 -5.12
C GLY A 3 38.78 -22.00 -4.87
N SER A 4 38.45 -22.51 -3.69
CA SER A 4 37.09 -22.50 -3.20
C SER A 4 36.69 -21.05 -2.95
N ASP A 5 35.99 -20.46 -3.93
CA ASP A 5 35.24 -19.22 -3.72
C ASP A 5 34.41 -19.39 -2.45
N PRO A 6 34.46 -18.44 -1.49
CA PRO A 6 33.61 -18.51 -0.32
C PRO A 6 32.16 -18.52 -0.80
N LEU A 7 31.47 -19.64 -0.60
CA LEU A 7 30.05 -19.81 -0.85
C LEU A 7 29.34 -18.64 -0.17
N LEU A 8 28.90 -17.66 -0.96
CA LEU A 8 28.11 -16.52 -0.52
C LEU A 8 26.98 -17.06 0.34
N ALA A 9 27.07 -16.84 1.65
CA ALA A 9 26.05 -17.30 2.60
C ALA A 9 24.69 -16.83 2.07
N PRO A 10 23.70 -17.73 1.90
CA PRO A 10 22.44 -17.36 1.30
C PRO A 10 21.80 -16.26 2.15
N PHE A 11 21.64 -15.08 1.55
CA PHE A 11 21.01 -13.95 2.21
C PHE A 11 19.70 -14.41 2.88
N PRO A 12 19.45 -14.01 4.14
CA PRO A 12 18.27 -14.47 4.86
C PRO A 12 17.00 -14.13 4.09
N LEU A 13 16.04 -15.06 4.04
CA LEU A 13 14.83 -14.98 3.22
C LEU A 13 14.07 -13.66 3.41
N ARG A 14 14.05 -13.11 4.64
CA ARG A 14 13.45 -11.80 4.94
C ARG A 14 14.05 -10.67 4.11
N ILE A 15 15.38 -10.63 3.99
CA ILE A 15 16.09 -9.59 3.22
C ILE A 15 15.78 -9.75 1.73
N ARG A 16 15.71 -10.99 1.22
CA ARG A 16 15.36 -11.25 -0.18
C ARG A 16 13.93 -10.83 -0.51
N LEU A 17 12.96 -11.18 0.34
CA LEU A 17 11.56 -10.77 0.18
C LEU A 17 11.40 -9.25 0.24
N GLN A 18 12.10 -8.58 1.17
CA GLN A 18 12.08 -7.12 1.26
C GLN A 18 12.61 -6.46 -0.01
N HIS A 19 13.78 -6.90 -0.51
CA HIS A 19 14.34 -6.35 -1.76
C HIS A 19 13.42 -6.62 -2.96
N PHE A 20 12.81 -7.80 -3.01
CA PHE A 20 11.86 -8.14 -4.08
C PHE A 20 10.62 -7.23 -4.05
N TRP A 21 10.05 -7.00 -2.87
CA TRP A 21 8.88 -6.15 -2.67
C TRP A 21 9.12 -4.67 -2.99
N ILE A 22 10.31 -4.15 -2.68
CA ILE A 22 10.69 -2.76 -3.02
C ILE A 22 10.83 -2.60 -4.53
N ARG A 23 11.39 -3.62 -5.21
CA ARG A 23 11.63 -3.58 -6.66
C ARG A 23 10.34 -3.71 -7.48
N HIS A 24 9.36 -4.45 -7.00
CA HIS A 24 8.18 -4.81 -7.77
C HIS A 24 6.89 -4.23 -7.19
N ARG A 25 6.40 -3.13 -7.78
CA ARG A 25 5.17 -2.46 -7.36
C ARG A 25 3.93 -3.35 -7.43
N TRP A 26 3.89 -4.30 -8.37
CA TRP A 26 2.76 -5.24 -8.50
C TRP A 26 2.59 -6.16 -7.29
N VAL A 27 3.63 -6.32 -6.45
CA VAL A 27 3.55 -7.15 -5.23
C VAL A 27 2.55 -6.57 -4.24
N ASP A 28 2.34 -5.25 -4.22
CA ASP A 28 1.32 -4.62 -3.37
C ASP A 28 -0.08 -5.13 -3.73
N LEU A 29 -0.36 -5.22 -5.03
CA LEU A 29 -1.62 -5.78 -5.53
C LEU A 29 -1.71 -7.27 -5.24
N ALA A 30 -0.64 -8.03 -5.46
CA ALA A 30 -0.64 -9.46 -5.17
C ALA A 30 -0.92 -9.75 -3.69
N VAL A 31 -0.34 -8.96 -2.78
CA VAL A 31 -0.63 -9.04 -1.34
C VAL A 31 -2.07 -8.66 -1.06
N GLY A 32 -2.59 -7.58 -1.66
CA GLY A 32 -4.00 -7.20 -1.54
C GLY A 32 -4.94 -8.31 -1.97
N VAL A 33 -4.71 -8.90 -3.14
CA VAL A 33 -5.47 -10.04 -3.66
C VAL A 33 -5.36 -11.26 -2.75
N LEU A 34 -4.15 -11.58 -2.26
CA LEU A 34 -3.94 -12.70 -1.36
C LEU A 34 -4.71 -12.53 -0.05
N VAL A 35 -4.65 -11.35 0.56
CA VAL A 35 -5.36 -11.06 1.83
C VAL A 35 -6.87 -11.20 1.63
N VAL A 36 -7.40 -10.64 0.55
CA VAL A 36 -8.83 -10.73 0.21
C VAL A 36 -9.23 -12.18 -0.08
N ALA A 37 -8.42 -12.92 -0.84
CA ALA A 37 -8.69 -14.33 -1.16
C ALA A 37 -8.67 -15.21 0.09
N VAL A 38 -7.69 -15.02 0.99
CA VAL A 38 -7.60 -15.76 2.26
C VAL A 38 -8.79 -15.43 3.16
N TRP A 39 -9.13 -14.15 3.32
CA TRP A 39 -10.31 -13.75 4.08
C TRP A 39 -11.57 -14.41 3.51
N TYR A 40 -11.80 -14.26 2.20
CA TYR A 40 -13.00 -14.76 1.56
C TYR A 40 -13.09 -16.29 1.58
N ALA A 41 -11.97 -16.99 1.40
CA ALA A 41 -11.89 -18.43 1.53
C ALA A 41 -12.18 -18.90 2.97
N ALA A 42 -11.66 -18.18 3.98
CA ALA A 42 -11.93 -18.47 5.38
C ALA A 42 -13.41 -18.24 5.74
N ALA A 43 -14.01 -17.17 5.22
CA ALA A 43 -15.43 -16.85 5.41
C ALA A 43 -16.35 -17.85 4.69
N SER A 44 -15.98 -18.34 3.50
CA SER A 44 -16.80 -19.27 2.72
C SER A 44 -16.70 -20.73 3.18
N ARG A 45 -15.56 -21.15 3.73
CA ARG A 45 -15.34 -22.55 4.15
C ARG A 45 -15.61 -22.84 5.62
N CYS A 46 -16.04 -21.84 6.41
CA CYS A 46 -16.20 -22.00 7.87
C CYS A 46 -14.99 -22.70 8.50
N TRP A 47 -13.79 -22.13 8.35
CA TRP A 47 -12.57 -22.75 8.92
C TRP A 47 -12.66 -22.90 10.45
N PHE A 48 -13.53 -22.12 11.10
CA PHE A 48 -13.85 -22.18 12.52
C PHE A 48 -15.11 -23.03 12.76
N PRO A 49 -15.27 -23.63 13.97
CA PRO A 49 -16.42 -24.45 14.33
C PRO A 49 -17.75 -23.79 13.94
N GLU A 50 -18.77 -24.59 13.60
CA GLU A 50 -20.06 -24.14 13.05
C GLU A 50 -20.72 -23.04 13.92
N GLU A 51 -20.53 -23.08 15.25
CA GLU A 51 -21.02 -22.08 16.20
C GLU A 51 -20.33 -20.71 16.10
N GLN A 52 -19.12 -20.67 15.55
CA GLN A 52 -18.26 -19.49 15.34
C GLN A 52 -18.16 -19.08 13.87
N CYS A 53 -18.88 -19.76 12.97
CA CYS A 53 -18.90 -19.40 11.56
C CYS A 53 -19.79 -18.18 11.30
N ARG A 54 -19.34 -17.04 11.84
CA ARG A 54 -19.92 -15.71 11.63
C ARG A 54 -18.89 -14.76 11.00
N LEU A 55 -17.88 -15.28 10.30
CA LEU A 55 -17.03 -14.39 9.50
C LEU A 55 -17.90 -13.82 8.37
N PRO A 56 -18.14 -12.50 8.35
CA PRO A 56 -18.99 -11.92 7.33
C PRO A 56 -18.30 -12.08 5.97
N GLN A 57 -19.10 -12.43 4.95
CA GLN A 57 -18.64 -12.47 3.56
C GLN A 57 -18.47 -11.01 3.09
N ALA A 58 -17.31 -10.42 3.42
CA ALA A 58 -17.02 -9.00 3.29
C ALA A 58 -17.91 -8.11 4.20
N LEU A 59 -18.45 -7.01 3.68
CA LEU A 59 -19.29 -6.06 4.43
C LEU A 59 -20.79 -6.36 4.30
N THR A 60 -21.16 -7.55 3.81
CA THR A 60 -22.57 -7.94 3.57
C THR A 60 -23.42 -8.00 4.83
N ALA A 61 -22.84 -8.38 5.96
CA ALA A 61 -23.52 -8.42 7.26
C ALA A 61 -23.64 -7.05 7.94
N VAL A 62 -23.04 -6.01 7.35
CA VAL A 62 -23.01 -4.65 7.88
C VAL A 62 -24.18 -3.84 7.30
N SER A 63 -24.80 -2.99 8.11
CA SER A 63 -25.89 -2.13 7.64
C SER A 63 -25.41 -1.18 6.53
N ALA A 64 -26.32 -0.78 5.64
CA ALA A 64 -25.99 0.13 4.53
C ALA A 64 -25.40 1.46 5.01
N GLU A 65 -25.89 1.98 6.14
CA GLU A 65 -25.37 3.21 6.75
C GLU A 65 -23.93 3.05 7.26
N SER A 66 -23.62 1.95 7.94
CA SER A 66 -22.26 1.68 8.38
C SER A 66 -21.31 1.46 7.18
N ARG A 67 -21.76 0.77 6.12
CA ARG A 67 -20.98 0.67 4.87
C ARG A 67 -20.68 2.03 4.25
N ARG A 68 -21.69 2.91 4.21
CA ARG A 68 -21.54 4.30 3.72
C ARG A 68 -20.43 5.04 4.47
N VAL A 69 -20.45 4.98 5.80
CA VAL A 69 -19.43 5.64 6.64
C VAL A 69 -18.04 5.06 6.34
N VAL A 70 -17.90 3.73 6.23
CA VAL A 70 -16.62 3.09 5.91
C VAL A 70 -16.08 3.56 4.56
N TYR A 71 -16.90 3.60 3.51
CA TYR A 71 -16.46 4.08 2.20
C TYR A 71 -16.10 5.56 2.20
N GLN A 72 -16.86 6.39 2.92
CA GLN A 72 -16.54 7.82 3.07
C GLN A 72 -15.21 8.03 3.79
N LEU A 73 -14.96 7.29 4.87
CA LEU A 73 -13.69 7.35 5.60
C LEU A 73 -12.52 6.89 4.74
N ALA A 74 -12.69 5.78 4.01
CA ALA A 74 -11.65 5.28 3.11
C ALA A 74 -11.37 6.24 1.95
N ALA A 75 -12.41 6.83 1.34
CA ALA A 75 -12.27 7.85 0.31
C ALA A 75 -11.55 9.10 0.84
N ALA A 76 -11.96 9.60 2.01
CA ALA A 76 -11.35 10.75 2.65
C ALA A 76 -9.86 10.48 2.97
N ALA A 77 -9.55 9.34 3.59
CA ALA A 77 -8.18 8.96 3.90
C ALA A 77 -7.32 8.86 2.63
N ALA A 78 -7.84 8.23 1.57
CA ALA A 78 -7.13 8.12 0.30
C ALA A 78 -6.86 9.50 -0.33
N ALA A 79 -7.84 10.40 -0.33
CA ALA A 79 -7.70 11.76 -0.83
C ALA A 79 -6.68 12.58 -0.01
N THR A 80 -6.75 12.52 1.32
CA THR A 80 -5.81 13.23 2.22
C THR A 80 -4.38 12.72 2.03
N MET A 81 -4.18 11.40 2.00
CA MET A 81 -2.85 10.81 1.77
C MET A 81 -2.33 11.11 0.36
N GLY A 82 -3.21 11.16 -0.64
CA GLY A 82 -2.87 11.56 -2.00
C GLY A 82 -2.41 13.01 -2.05
N GLY A 83 -3.13 13.92 -1.39
CA GLY A 83 -2.75 15.31 -1.23
C GLY A 83 -1.39 15.47 -0.55
N PHE A 84 -1.17 14.75 0.56
CA PHE A 84 0.12 14.75 1.26
C PHE A 84 1.28 14.29 0.37
N ALA A 85 1.08 13.22 -0.42
CA ALA A 85 2.09 12.75 -1.36
C ALA A 85 2.39 13.80 -2.44
N LEU A 86 1.38 14.46 -3.00
CA LEU A 86 1.55 15.52 -4.00
C LEU A 86 2.26 16.74 -3.42
N THR A 87 1.89 17.20 -2.21
CA THR A 87 2.59 18.30 -1.53
C THR A 87 4.04 17.96 -1.26
N SER A 88 4.33 16.74 -0.81
CA SER A 88 5.70 16.26 -0.57
C SER A 88 6.54 16.26 -1.85
N ILE A 89 5.97 15.78 -2.96
CA ILE A 89 6.63 15.82 -4.28
C ILE A 89 6.85 17.27 -4.72
N SER A 90 5.87 18.15 -4.55
CA SER A 90 5.97 19.57 -4.91
C SER A 90 7.12 20.25 -4.16
N ILE A 91 7.22 20.03 -2.84
CA ILE A 91 8.33 20.53 -2.02
C ILE A 91 9.66 19.96 -2.51
N LEU A 92 9.74 18.66 -2.77
CA LEU A 92 10.95 18.03 -3.28
C LEU A 92 11.40 18.64 -4.61
N VAL A 93 10.49 18.83 -5.56
CA VAL A 93 10.76 19.46 -6.86
C VAL A 93 11.16 20.92 -6.68
N ASN A 94 10.51 21.65 -5.77
CA ASN A 94 10.83 23.04 -5.51
C ASN A 94 12.23 23.19 -4.89
N LEU A 95 12.59 22.32 -3.93
CA LEU A 95 13.92 22.26 -3.32
C LEU A 95 15.03 21.83 -4.30
N LEU A 96 14.69 21.05 -5.33
CA LEU A 96 15.62 20.70 -6.41
C LEU A 96 15.86 21.85 -7.38
N ARG A 97 14.91 22.77 -7.52
CA ARG A 97 15.02 23.93 -8.42
C ARG A 97 15.70 25.12 -7.75
N THR A 98 15.71 25.20 -6.42
CA THR A 98 16.44 26.23 -5.69
C THR A 98 17.90 25.82 -5.50
N PRO A 99 18.88 26.58 -6.02
CA PRO A 99 20.30 26.27 -5.87
C PRO A 99 20.73 26.50 -4.42
N LEU A 100 20.56 25.49 -3.57
CA LEU A 100 21.05 25.49 -2.20
C LEU A 100 22.39 24.74 -2.19
N SER A 101 23.47 25.50 -2.41
CA SER A 101 24.87 25.05 -2.37
C SER A 101 25.23 24.25 -1.09
N THR A 102 24.44 24.39 -0.04
CA THR A 102 24.60 23.69 1.24
C THR A 102 23.83 22.36 1.34
N ILE A 103 22.70 22.19 0.65
CA ILE A 103 21.87 20.95 0.70
C ILE A 103 22.29 19.95 -0.39
N ASP A 104 22.74 20.42 -1.55
CA ASP A 104 23.27 19.54 -2.61
C ASP A 104 24.51 18.74 -2.18
N ARG A 105 25.18 19.18 -1.11
CA ARG A 105 26.30 18.46 -0.50
C ARG A 105 25.87 17.35 0.48
N LEU A 106 24.62 17.38 0.95
CA LEU A 106 24.09 16.47 1.98
C LEU A 106 23.21 15.34 1.41
N LEU A 107 22.67 15.49 0.20
CA LEU A 107 21.93 14.43 -0.50
C LEU A 107 22.33 14.38 -1.98
N PRO A 108 23.07 13.34 -2.43
CA PRO A 108 23.36 13.12 -3.84
C PRO A 108 22.07 13.12 -4.67
N ALA A 109 22.12 13.66 -5.89
CA ALA A 109 20.96 13.81 -6.76
C ALA A 109 20.23 12.47 -7.04
N GLU A 110 20.97 11.35 -7.05
CA GLU A 110 20.41 9.99 -7.21
C GLU A 110 19.43 9.61 -6.09
N ASP A 111 19.72 9.97 -4.83
CA ASP A 111 18.84 9.65 -3.71
C ASP A 111 17.55 10.48 -3.74
N LYS A 112 17.62 11.73 -4.22
CA LYS A 112 16.44 12.60 -4.36
C LYS A 112 15.48 12.09 -5.43
N ALA A 113 15.99 11.67 -6.59
CA ALA A 113 15.17 11.08 -7.66
C ALA A 113 14.48 9.80 -7.18
N ARG A 114 15.21 8.96 -6.43
CA ARG A 114 14.69 7.71 -5.88
C ARG A 114 13.57 7.92 -4.87
N VAL A 115 13.66 8.94 -4.02
CA VAL A 115 12.56 9.33 -3.10
C VAL A 115 11.33 9.75 -3.90
N GLY A 116 11.50 10.61 -4.90
CA GLY A 116 10.41 11.07 -5.77
C GLY A 116 9.67 9.92 -6.46
N GLU A 117 10.40 8.95 -7.01
CA GLU A 117 9.81 7.77 -7.66
C GLU A 117 9.00 6.90 -6.70
N VAL A 118 9.43 6.80 -5.44
CA VAL A 118 8.73 6.00 -4.42
C VAL A 118 7.42 6.67 -4.02
N PHE A 119 7.40 8.00 -3.88
CA PHE A 119 6.17 8.76 -3.65
C PHE A 119 5.22 8.72 -4.86
N LEU A 120 5.73 8.86 -6.08
CA LEU A 120 4.90 8.72 -7.29
C LEU A 120 4.30 7.31 -7.40
N GLY A 121 5.00 6.30 -6.90
CA GLY A 121 4.55 4.92 -6.88
C GLY A 121 3.29 4.65 -6.05
N VAL A 122 2.98 5.49 -5.05
CA VAL A 122 1.79 5.29 -4.20
C VAL A 122 0.52 5.92 -4.77
N LEU A 123 0.65 6.94 -5.62
CA LEU A 123 -0.48 7.70 -6.15
C LEU A 123 -1.50 6.83 -6.91
N PRO A 124 -1.10 5.87 -7.78
CA PRO A 124 -2.05 5.00 -8.47
C PRO A 124 -2.90 4.17 -7.50
N TRP A 125 -2.31 3.71 -6.38
CA TRP A 125 -3.03 2.92 -5.39
C TRP A 125 -4.02 3.76 -4.60
N LEU A 126 -3.61 4.95 -4.16
CA LEU A 126 -4.50 5.88 -3.46
C LEU A 126 -5.65 6.34 -4.36
N LEU A 127 -5.36 6.65 -5.62
CA LEU A 127 -6.39 6.97 -6.61
C LEU A 127 -7.33 5.78 -6.84
N GLY A 128 -6.80 4.56 -6.92
CA GLY A 128 -7.59 3.34 -7.03
C GLY A 128 -8.54 3.15 -5.85
N VAL A 129 -8.06 3.33 -4.62
CA VAL A 129 -8.90 3.28 -3.41
C VAL A 129 -9.97 4.37 -3.46
N PHE A 130 -9.60 5.59 -3.83
CA PHE A 130 -10.55 6.71 -3.92
C PHE A 130 -11.67 6.42 -4.94
N ILE A 131 -11.31 5.99 -6.15
CA ILE A 131 -12.29 5.66 -7.19
C ILE A 131 -13.17 4.49 -6.74
N ALA A 132 -12.58 3.40 -6.25
CA ALA A 132 -13.33 2.21 -5.84
C ALA A 132 -14.31 2.51 -4.70
N THR A 133 -13.89 3.30 -3.71
CA THR A 133 -14.74 3.70 -2.57
C THR A 133 -15.85 4.65 -2.99
N LEU A 134 -15.59 5.57 -3.91
CA LEU A 134 -16.65 6.40 -4.51
C LEU A 134 -17.64 5.56 -5.31
N THR A 135 -17.19 4.59 -6.10
CA THR A 135 -18.08 3.69 -6.82
C THR A 135 -18.93 2.88 -5.85
N CYS A 136 -18.35 2.35 -4.77
CA CYS A 136 -19.13 1.67 -3.72
C CYS A 136 -20.15 2.60 -3.06
N LEU A 137 -19.76 3.85 -2.80
CA LEU A 137 -20.65 4.85 -2.20
C LEU A 137 -21.87 5.16 -3.08
N THR A 138 -21.69 5.23 -4.39
CA THR A 138 -22.77 5.54 -5.35
C THR A 138 -23.60 4.33 -5.75
N THR A 139 -23.10 3.10 -5.58
CA THR A 139 -23.76 1.88 -6.06
C THR A 139 -24.04 0.86 -4.94
N ASP A 140 -23.01 0.33 -4.28
CA ASP A 140 -23.08 -0.73 -3.25
C ASP A 140 -23.97 -0.35 -2.07
N VAL A 141 -23.91 0.91 -1.61
CA VAL A 141 -24.70 1.39 -0.46
C VAL A 141 -26.21 1.36 -0.74
N ASN A 142 -26.63 1.43 -2.00
CA ASN A 142 -28.05 1.43 -2.37
C ASN A 142 -28.66 0.02 -2.42
N VAL A 143 -27.86 -1.03 -2.26
CA VAL A 143 -28.31 -2.42 -2.24
C VAL A 143 -28.27 -2.93 -0.79
N PRO A 144 -29.30 -3.64 -0.28
CA PRO A 144 -29.36 -4.05 1.14
C PRO A 144 -28.10 -4.77 1.65
N GLN A 145 -27.61 -5.76 0.91
CA GLN A 145 -26.40 -6.52 1.24
C GLN A 145 -25.13 -6.00 0.55
N GLY A 146 -25.30 -5.07 -0.40
CA GLY A 146 -24.20 -4.63 -1.27
C GLY A 146 -23.76 -5.72 -2.26
N TYR A 147 -22.75 -5.38 -3.05
CA TYR A 147 -22.08 -6.25 -3.99
C TYR A 147 -20.76 -6.74 -3.40
N VAL A 148 -20.71 -8.04 -3.08
CA VAL A 148 -19.52 -8.69 -2.49
C VAL A 148 -18.25 -8.39 -3.30
N TRP A 149 -18.31 -8.52 -4.63
CA TRP A 149 -17.14 -8.30 -5.49
C TRP A 149 -16.59 -6.87 -5.39
N MET A 150 -17.47 -5.86 -5.25
CA MET A 150 -17.06 -4.45 -5.08
C MET A 150 -16.36 -4.24 -3.74
N GLN A 151 -16.93 -4.81 -2.68
CA GLN A 151 -16.37 -4.77 -1.34
C GLN A 151 -14.98 -5.42 -1.31
N LEU A 152 -14.82 -6.58 -1.94
CA LEU A 152 -13.53 -7.28 -2.04
C LEU A 152 -12.49 -6.46 -2.82
N ILE A 153 -12.87 -5.80 -3.93
CA ILE A 153 -11.97 -4.92 -4.68
C ILE A 153 -11.53 -3.73 -3.83
N ALA A 154 -12.48 -3.07 -3.15
CA ALA A 154 -12.17 -1.91 -2.30
C ALA A 154 -11.21 -2.28 -1.17
N VAL A 155 -11.42 -3.42 -0.51
CA VAL A 155 -10.53 -3.94 0.54
C VAL A 155 -9.15 -4.28 -0.04
N GLY A 156 -9.09 -4.98 -1.18
CA GLY A 156 -7.83 -5.36 -1.81
C GLY A 156 -6.98 -4.16 -2.21
N LEU A 157 -7.61 -3.13 -2.79
CA LEU A 157 -6.93 -1.87 -3.11
C LEU A 157 -6.48 -1.13 -1.86
N THR A 158 -7.26 -1.15 -0.79
CA THR A 158 -6.89 -0.54 0.49
C THR A 158 -5.64 -1.19 1.06
N VAL A 159 -5.57 -2.52 1.05
CA VAL A 159 -4.37 -3.27 1.48
C VAL A 159 -3.17 -2.94 0.59
N ALA A 160 -3.34 -2.90 -0.74
CA ALA A 160 -2.28 -2.52 -1.66
C ALA A 160 -1.76 -1.10 -1.39
N ALA A 161 -2.66 -0.15 -1.11
CA ALA A 161 -2.29 1.22 -0.76
C ALA A 161 -1.51 1.28 0.57
N ILE A 162 -1.93 0.53 1.60
CA ILE A 162 -1.21 0.43 2.88
C ILE A 162 0.19 -0.13 2.67
N MET A 163 0.33 -1.18 1.86
CA MET A 163 1.65 -1.74 1.51
C MET A 163 2.51 -0.69 0.81
N SER A 164 1.97 0.00 -0.19
CA SER A 164 2.74 1.04 -0.88
C SER A 164 3.14 2.20 0.04
N LEU A 165 2.31 2.58 1.01
CA LEU A 165 2.67 3.56 2.04
C LEU A 165 3.77 3.04 2.98
N ALA A 166 3.69 1.78 3.40
CA ALA A 166 4.74 1.14 4.19
C ALA A 166 6.08 1.13 3.45
N ARG A 167 6.08 1.01 2.11
CA ARG A 167 7.29 1.10 1.29
C ARG A 167 7.93 2.49 1.41
N ILE A 168 7.15 3.57 1.38
CA ILE A 168 7.65 4.94 1.57
C ILE A 168 8.35 5.04 2.92
N VAL A 169 7.67 4.65 4.00
CA VAL A 169 8.22 4.71 5.37
C VAL A 169 9.52 3.93 5.48
N TRP A 170 9.59 2.74 4.87
CA TRP A 170 10.80 1.94 4.86
C TRP A 170 11.96 2.61 4.12
N VAL A 171 11.71 3.16 2.92
CA VAL A 171 12.74 3.84 2.12
C VAL A 171 13.26 5.06 2.87
N LEU A 172 12.37 5.88 3.44
CA LEU A 172 12.75 7.04 4.24
C LEU A 172 13.58 6.63 5.46
N ARG A 173 13.17 5.60 6.21
CA ARG A 173 13.92 5.10 7.36
C ARG A 173 15.33 4.66 6.95
N ARG A 174 15.47 3.99 5.81
CA ARG A 174 16.77 3.52 5.32
C ARG A 174 17.67 4.68 4.90
N LEU A 175 17.13 5.67 4.19
CA LEU A 175 17.88 6.88 3.82
C LEU A 175 18.38 7.65 5.05
N LEU A 176 17.51 7.83 6.06
CA LEU A 176 17.90 8.46 7.32
C LEU A 176 19.03 7.70 8.03
N SER A 177 18.96 6.36 8.06
CA SER A 177 20.00 5.53 8.69
C SER A 177 21.34 5.56 7.96
N VAL A 178 21.35 5.78 6.65
CA VAL A 178 22.59 5.89 5.86
C VAL A 178 23.18 7.29 6.00
N SER A 179 22.34 8.34 6.06
CA SER A 179 22.80 9.72 6.23
C SER A 179 23.33 10.06 7.62
N THR A 180 23.02 9.25 8.64
CA THR A 180 23.47 9.49 10.03
C THR A 180 24.76 8.74 10.39
N ASN A 181 25.28 7.91 9.49
CA ASN A 181 26.58 7.22 9.62
C ASN A 181 27.58 7.84 8.64
#